data_AF-A0A832I3U9-F1
#
_entry.id   AF-A0A832I3U9-F1
#
_cell.length_a   1.000
_cell.length_b   1.000
_cell.length_c   1.000
_cell.angle_alpha   90.00
_cell.angle_beta   90.00
_cell.angle_gamma   90.00
#
_symmetry.space_group_name_H-M   'P 1'
#
loop_
_entity.id
_entity.type
_entity.pdbx_description
1 polymer ?
#
loop_
_entity_poly.entity_id
_entity_poly.type
_entity_poly.pdbx_seq_one_letter_code
_entity_poly.pdbx_strand_id
1 'polypeptide(L)'
;MKQKLSKILMAILIFLMFSYTFPSCFSENYTRAYYLLDRPDGTKQYKLNVAVPQSLYDYYVLQNHKQVSDEDFVKFVTPHALQPIADKLWEIYQNNYENFADGVLMIVHQIPYEVTVPAKYPVETIVENKGDCDLFSYIAASIMKAGGLDVVLFYYKSEAHMNVGVHLPDPPRYARRQVYYITYNGIRYYIAECTGGNWAEGWRVGECPPDLIGENPTVVTLENCEWWSPGQVSASYTTLTSSTITLTTSSTFAIQGSTITLSGQLTPSLPNENITIYVKIGNSPWIMADITATDLHGKFTYVLNLNETGTYYVRASWSGNDNYAGADSPTINVTVLPAYLIILLIIIIVLACVGVIIYLTSRQKYQEIEEPQLPEIPT
;
A
#
# COMPACT_ATOMS: atom_id res chain seq x y z
N MET A 1 -42.55 -12.29 31.92
CA MET A 1 -41.53 -11.29 31.52
C MET A 1 -40.17 -11.91 31.16
N LYS A 2 -39.60 -12.80 32.00
CA LYS A 2 -38.31 -13.49 31.74
C LYS A 2 -38.21 -14.24 30.41
N GLN A 3 -39.28 -14.90 29.96
CA GLN A 3 -39.30 -15.68 28.72
C GLN A 3 -39.28 -14.81 27.44
N LYS A 4 -39.85 -13.60 27.48
CA LYS A 4 -39.78 -12.63 26.37
C LYS A 4 -38.40 -11.99 26.28
N LEU A 5 -37.78 -11.68 27.42
CA LEU A 5 -36.42 -11.12 27.49
C LEU A 5 -35.37 -12.13 26.97
N SER A 6 -35.51 -13.42 27.30
CA SER A 6 -34.64 -14.49 26.79
C SER A 6 -34.74 -14.68 25.28
N LYS A 7 -35.95 -14.60 24.70
CA LYS A 7 -36.13 -14.70 23.23
C LYS A 7 -35.56 -13.48 22.49
N ILE A 8 -35.69 -12.28 23.07
CA ILE A 8 -35.09 -11.05 22.52
C ILE A 8 -33.56 -11.13 22.58
N LEU A 9 -32.99 -11.59 23.69
CA LEU A 9 -31.54 -11.77 23.84
C LEU A 9 -30.99 -12.81 22.84
N MET A 10 -31.71 -13.92 22.66
CA MET A 10 -31.33 -14.96 21.70
C MET A 10 -31.45 -14.47 20.25
N ALA A 11 -32.47 -13.68 19.93
CA ALA A 11 -32.60 -13.05 18.61
C ALA A 11 -31.49 -12.02 18.35
N ILE A 12 -31.08 -11.24 19.35
CA ILE A 12 -29.95 -10.30 19.26
C ILE A 12 -28.63 -11.05 19.07
N LEU A 13 -28.41 -12.16 19.77
CA LEU A 13 -27.22 -13.01 19.60
C LEU A 13 -27.18 -13.68 18.21
N ILE A 14 -28.31 -14.15 17.69
CA ILE A 14 -28.41 -14.72 16.34
C ILE A 14 -28.19 -13.63 15.28
N PHE A 15 -28.71 -12.43 15.48
CA PHE A 15 -28.52 -11.29 14.58
C PHE A 15 -27.06 -10.79 14.61
N LEU A 16 -26.42 -10.77 15.77
CA LEU A 16 -24.98 -10.52 15.92
C LEU A 16 -24.16 -11.60 15.20
N MET A 17 -24.50 -12.88 15.35
CA MET A 17 -23.82 -14.00 14.67
C MET A 17 -23.97 -13.93 13.13
N PHE A 18 -25.13 -13.50 12.62
CA PHE A 18 -25.33 -13.29 11.18
C PHE A 18 -24.65 -12.03 10.64
N SER A 19 -24.34 -11.03 11.48
CA SER A 19 -23.56 -9.86 11.06
C SER A 19 -22.06 -10.13 10.90
N TYR A 20 -21.57 -11.32 11.29
CA TYR A 20 -20.16 -11.72 11.14
C TYR A 20 -19.88 -12.60 9.91
N THR A 21 -20.89 -12.95 9.11
CA THR A 21 -20.66 -13.63 7.83
C THR A 21 -20.57 -12.61 6.71
N PHE A 22 -19.55 -11.75 6.75
CA PHE A 22 -19.13 -11.04 5.55
C PHE A 22 -18.31 -12.00 4.68
N PRO A 23 -18.50 -11.99 3.34
CA PRO A 23 -17.64 -12.75 2.46
C PRO A 23 -16.22 -12.26 2.67
N SER A 24 -15.30 -13.19 2.90
CA SER A 24 -13.86 -12.94 2.77
C SER A 24 -13.65 -12.43 1.35
N CYS A 25 -13.64 -11.11 1.16
CA CYS A 25 -13.32 -10.52 -0.12
C CYS A 25 -11.83 -10.78 -0.32
N PHE A 26 -11.53 -11.79 -1.15
CA PHE A 26 -10.18 -11.97 -1.65
C PHE A 26 -9.84 -10.73 -2.45
N SER A 27 -8.73 -10.12 -2.07
CA SER A 27 -8.20 -8.95 -2.74
C SER A 27 -7.44 -9.43 -3.98
N GLU A 28 -7.95 -9.11 -5.17
CA GLU A 28 -7.32 -9.50 -6.43
C GLU A 28 -6.25 -8.49 -6.84
N ASN A 29 -5.10 -8.97 -7.33
CA ASN A 29 -4.07 -8.09 -7.87
C ASN A 29 -4.52 -7.49 -9.20
N TYR A 30 -4.10 -6.26 -9.46
CA TYR A 30 -4.21 -5.67 -10.79
C TYR A 30 -3.04 -6.14 -11.65
N THR A 31 -3.32 -6.56 -12.89
CA THR A 31 -2.28 -7.03 -13.82
C THR A 31 -2.25 -6.19 -15.09
N ARG A 32 -1.04 -5.91 -15.58
CA ARG A 32 -0.77 -5.21 -16.83
C ARG A 32 0.30 -5.94 -17.61
N ALA A 33 0.32 -5.74 -18.92
CA ALA A 33 1.39 -6.24 -19.76
C ALA A 33 1.84 -5.15 -20.73
N TYR A 34 3.15 -4.99 -20.84
CA TYR A 34 3.80 -4.05 -21.73
C TYR A 34 4.70 -4.80 -22.69
N TYR A 35 4.65 -4.41 -23.96
CA TYR A 35 5.55 -4.93 -24.98
C TYR A 35 6.80 -4.07 -25.09
N LEU A 36 7.93 -4.72 -25.31
CA LEU A 36 9.25 -4.08 -25.39
C LEU A 36 10.02 -4.67 -26.58
N LEU A 37 10.92 -3.87 -27.15
CA LEU A 37 11.92 -4.34 -28.11
C LEU A 37 13.28 -4.47 -27.42
N ASP A 38 14.16 -5.33 -27.95
CA ASP A 38 15.56 -5.47 -27.48
C ASP A 38 16.38 -4.19 -27.62
N ARG A 39 15.96 -3.29 -28.51
CA ARG A 39 16.46 -1.93 -28.73
C ARG A 39 15.47 -1.18 -29.64
N PRO A 40 15.58 0.15 -29.80
CA PRO A 40 14.86 0.85 -30.86
C PRO A 40 15.12 0.23 -32.24
N ASP A 41 14.08 0.08 -33.07
CA ASP A 41 14.10 -0.66 -34.35
C ASP A 41 14.48 -2.14 -34.25
N GLY A 42 14.52 -2.70 -33.04
CA GLY A 42 14.77 -4.11 -32.79
C GLY A 42 13.64 -4.99 -33.32
N THR A 43 13.97 -6.23 -33.66
CA THR A 43 12.96 -7.22 -34.10
C THR A 43 12.56 -8.18 -33.00
N LYS A 44 13.31 -8.23 -31.89
CA LYS A 44 13.02 -9.17 -30.80
C LYS A 44 12.10 -8.50 -29.80
N GLN A 45 10.89 -9.04 -29.70
CA GLN A 45 9.87 -8.53 -28.80
C GLN A 45 9.84 -9.30 -27.48
N TYR A 46 9.67 -8.57 -26.38
CA TYR A 46 9.42 -9.10 -25.04
C TYR A 46 8.04 -8.65 -24.55
N LYS A 47 7.43 -9.44 -23.68
CA LYS A 47 6.21 -9.08 -22.97
C LYS A 47 6.50 -9.04 -21.48
N LEU A 48 6.57 -7.84 -20.92
CA LEU A 48 6.74 -7.61 -19.50
C LEU A 48 5.36 -7.65 -18.82
N ASN A 49 5.12 -8.65 -17.98
CA ASN A 49 3.93 -8.74 -17.15
C ASN A 49 4.20 -8.06 -15.81
N VAL A 50 3.31 -7.17 -15.38
CA VAL A 50 3.40 -6.42 -14.13
C VAL A 50 2.15 -6.71 -13.29
N ALA A 51 2.33 -6.99 -12.01
CA ALA A 51 1.24 -7.16 -11.05
C ALA A 51 1.38 -6.17 -9.89
N VAL A 52 0.26 -5.55 -9.51
CA VAL A 52 0.18 -4.58 -8.43
C VAL A 52 -0.72 -5.16 -7.32
N PRO A 53 -0.21 -5.37 -6.09
CA PRO A 53 -1.05 -5.72 -4.95
C PRO A 53 -2.08 -4.62 -4.67
N GLN A 54 -3.30 -4.99 -4.32
CA GLN A 54 -4.36 -4.03 -3.97
C GLN A 54 -3.93 -3.14 -2.81
N SER A 55 -3.23 -3.69 -1.81
CA SER A 55 -2.80 -2.89 -0.67
C SER A 55 -1.81 -1.78 -1.04
N LEU A 56 -0.96 -2.02 -2.05
CA LEU A 56 -0.06 -1.00 -2.58
C LEU A 56 -0.84 0.07 -3.35
N TYR A 57 -1.84 -0.33 -4.14
CA TYR A 57 -2.74 0.63 -4.80
C TYR A 57 -3.51 1.47 -3.77
N ASP A 58 -4.13 0.83 -2.77
CA ASP A 58 -4.84 1.52 -1.69
C ASP A 58 -3.94 2.49 -0.93
N TYR A 59 -2.67 2.13 -0.71
CA TYR A 59 -1.69 3.00 -0.07
C TYR A 59 -1.51 4.31 -0.82
N TYR A 60 -1.33 4.25 -2.15
CA TYR A 60 -1.14 5.43 -2.99
C TYR A 60 -2.42 6.25 -3.21
N VAL A 61 -3.57 5.59 -3.35
CA VAL A 61 -4.88 6.27 -3.42
C VAL A 61 -5.16 7.11 -2.17
N LEU A 62 -4.60 6.72 -1.02
CA LEU A 62 -4.76 7.44 0.25
C LEU A 62 -3.68 8.48 0.51
N GLN A 63 -2.65 8.59 -0.34
CA GLN A 63 -1.64 9.65 -0.23
C GLN A 63 -2.19 11.02 -0.65
N ASN A 64 -1.38 12.06 -0.46
CA ASN A 64 -1.78 13.42 -0.79
C ASN A 64 -1.54 13.77 -2.27
N HIS A 65 -2.60 13.84 -3.06
CA HIS A 65 -2.55 14.22 -4.49
C HIS A 65 -2.52 15.74 -4.77
N LYS A 66 -2.54 16.62 -3.76
CA LYS A 66 -2.57 18.07 -4.00
C LYS A 66 -1.24 18.59 -4.54
N GLN A 67 -1.24 19.26 -5.69
CA GLN A 67 -0.09 20.01 -6.22
C GLN A 67 -0.32 21.51 -5.97
N VAL A 68 0.51 22.12 -5.13
CA VAL A 68 0.41 23.55 -4.76
C VAL A 68 1.50 24.36 -5.47
N SER A 69 2.65 23.76 -5.71
CA SER A 69 3.81 24.37 -6.35
C SER A 69 4.50 23.38 -7.30
N ASP A 70 5.38 23.89 -8.17
CA ASP A 70 6.16 23.07 -9.11
C ASP A 70 7.10 22.08 -8.36
N GLU A 71 7.47 22.39 -7.12
CA GLU A 71 8.27 21.52 -6.25
C GLU A 71 7.48 20.27 -5.81
N ASP A 72 6.15 20.32 -5.83
CA ASP A 72 5.30 19.17 -5.47
C ASP A 72 5.29 18.07 -6.53
N PHE A 73 5.79 18.32 -7.75
CA PHE A 73 5.84 17.29 -8.80
C PHE A 73 6.73 16.12 -8.39
N VAL A 74 7.83 16.39 -7.68
CA VAL A 74 8.83 15.38 -7.30
C VAL A 74 8.26 14.26 -6.44
N LYS A 75 7.22 14.53 -5.65
CA LYS A 75 6.63 13.53 -4.75
C LYS A 75 5.92 12.40 -5.50
N PHE A 76 5.50 12.64 -6.74
CA PHE A 76 4.86 11.61 -7.57
C PHE A 76 5.89 10.70 -8.25
N VAL A 77 7.18 10.97 -8.09
CA VAL A 77 8.23 10.05 -8.51
C VAL A 77 8.50 9.07 -7.36
N THR A 78 8.18 7.79 -7.59
CA THR A 78 8.21 6.71 -6.59
C THR A 78 9.06 5.51 -7.05
N PRO A 79 10.40 5.67 -7.12
CA PRO A 79 11.29 4.66 -7.69
C PRO A 79 11.21 3.31 -6.97
N HIS A 80 11.14 3.31 -5.64
CA HIS A 80 11.15 2.08 -4.85
C HIS A 80 9.99 1.13 -5.23
N ALA A 81 8.78 1.65 -5.44
CA ALA A 81 7.62 0.84 -5.80
C ALA A 81 7.74 0.18 -7.18
N LEU A 82 8.49 0.80 -8.10
CA LEU A 82 8.67 0.33 -9.48
C LEU A 82 10.03 -0.35 -9.73
N GLN A 83 10.86 -0.54 -8.69
CA GLN A 83 12.16 -1.19 -8.79
C GLN A 83 12.12 -2.51 -9.57
N PRO A 84 11.15 -3.42 -9.37
CA PRO A 84 11.15 -4.69 -10.10
C PRO A 84 10.94 -4.53 -11.61
N ILE A 85 10.30 -3.45 -12.08
CA ILE A 85 10.25 -3.15 -13.52
C ILE A 85 11.64 -2.77 -14.03
N ALA A 86 12.34 -1.88 -13.31
CA ALA A 86 13.69 -1.46 -13.66
C ALA A 86 14.67 -2.64 -13.71
N ASP A 87 14.60 -3.53 -12.72
CA ASP A 87 15.44 -4.73 -12.66
C ASP A 87 15.23 -5.63 -13.88
N LYS A 88 13.97 -5.84 -14.32
CA LYS A 88 13.67 -6.61 -15.54
C LYS A 88 14.20 -5.93 -16.80
N LEU A 89 14.08 -4.61 -16.92
CA LEU A 89 14.65 -3.89 -18.07
C LEU A 89 16.17 -4.09 -18.17
N TRP A 90 16.88 -4.15 -17.04
CA TRP A 90 18.32 -4.42 -17.07
C TRP A 90 18.68 -5.81 -17.60
N GLU A 91 17.82 -6.82 -17.43
CA GLU A 91 18.05 -8.17 -17.98
C GLU A 91 18.13 -8.17 -19.51
N ILE A 92 17.35 -7.32 -20.18
CA ILE A 92 17.33 -7.26 -21.66
C ILE A 92 18.26 -6.19 -22.23
N TYR A 93 18.57 -5.12 -21.49
CA TYR A 93 19.39 -4.01 -21.99
C TYR A 93 20.85 -4.01 -21.53
N GLN A 94 21.23 -4.85 -20.55
CA GLN A 94 22.63 -5.20 -20.25
C GLN A 94 23.60 -3.99 -20.11
N ASN A 95 23.27 -3.02 -19.25
CA ASN A 95 24.03 -1.78 -19.04
C ASN A 95 24.06 -0.79 -20.22
N ASN A 96 23.24 -0.99 -21.25
CA ASN A 96 23.01 0.05 -22.25
C ASN A 96 21.96 1.06 -21.73
N TYR A 97 22.44 2.18 -21.20
CA TYR A 97 21.61 3.23 -20.59
C TYR A 97 20.61 3.88 -21.58
N GLU A 98 20.98 4.03 -22.84
CA GLU A 98 20.07 4.58 -23.87
C GLU A 98 18.92 3.61 -24.13
N ASN A 99 19.23 2.33 -24.39
CA ASN A 99 18.20 1.31 -24.60
C ASN A 99 17.32 1.11 -23.35
N PHE A 100 17.90 1.22 -22.16
CA PHE A 100 17.13 1.20 -20.91
C PHE A 100 16.10 2.33 -20.89
N ALA A 101 16.53 3.56 -21.13
CA ALA A 101 15.66 4.73 -21.11
C ALA A 101 14.60 4.67 -22.23
N ASP A 102 14.96 4.24 -23.45
CA ASP A 102 14.00 4.00 -24.52
C ASP A 102 13.00 2.88 -24.18
N GLY A 103 13.45 1.81 -23.51
CA GLY A 103 12.58 0.76 -23.01
C GLY A 103 11.55 1.26 -22.00
N VAL A 104 11.94 2.21 -21.13
CA VAL A 104 10.99 2.90 -20.25
C VAL A 104 9.98 3.72 -21.05
N LEU A 105 10.41 4.43 -22.10
CA LEU A 105 9.51 5.17 -22.98
C LEU A 105 8.50 4.23 -23.67
N MET A 106 8.95 3.07 -24.15
CA MET A 106 8.08 2.04 -24.73
C MET A 106 6.98 1.57 -23.74
N ILE A 107 7.26 1.51 -22.43
CA ILE A 107 6.24 1.20 -21.42
C ILE A 107 5.16 2.28 -21.38
N VAL A 108 5.56 3.54 -21.17
CA VAL A 108 4.60 4.63 -20.96
C VAL A 108 3.82 4.99 -22.23
N HIS A 109 4.41 4.79 -23.42
CA HIS A 109 3.71 5.00 -24.70
C HIS A 109 2.57 3.98 -24.95
N GLN A 110 2.50 2.88 -24.20
CA GLN A 110 1.38 1.93 -24.30
C GLN A 110 0.17 2.35 -23.45
N ILE A 111 0.32 3.36 -22.59
CA ILE A 111 -0.76 3.82 -21.71
C ILE A 111 -1.62 4.84 -22.48
N PRO A 112 -2.94 4.63 -22.57
CA PRO A 112 -3.86 5.56 -23.22
C PRO A 112 -3.81 6.97 -22.63
N TYR A 113 -3.70 7.98 -23.49
CA TYR A 113 -3.71 9.38 -23.07
C TYR A 113 -5.12 9.83 -22.67
N GLU A 114 -5.27 10.31 -21.44
CA GLU A 114 -6.49 10.91 -20.88
C GLU A 114 -6.10 12.01 -19.88
N VAL A 115 -6.51 13.25 -20.14
CA VAL A 115 -6.28 14.38 -19.23
C VAL A 115 -6.85 14.06 -17.85
N THR A 116 -6.00 14.09 -16.83
CA THR A 116 -6.32 13.56 -15.50
C THR A 116 -6.06 14.60 -14.42
N VAL A 117 -7.10 14.94 -13.65
CA VAL A 117 -7.00 15.85 -12.50
C VAL A 117 -7.79 15.25 -11.33
N PRO A 118 -7.22 15.16 -10.11
CA PRO A 118 -5.84 15.53 -9.75
C PRO A 118 -4.80 14.54 -10.32
N ALA A 119 -3.52 14.92 -10.27
CA ALA A 119 -2.42 14.03 -10.62
C ALA A 119 -2.42 12.76 -9.75
N LYS A 120 -1.86 11.67 -10.27
CA LYS A 120 -1.86 10.34 -9.63
C LYS A 120 -0.45 9.78 -9.50
N TYR A 121 -0.26 8.92 -8.51
CA TYR A 121 1.01 8.22 -8.33
C TYR A 121 1.19 7.13 -9.41
N PRO A 122 2.45 6.78 -9.77
CA PRO A 122 2.75 5.80 -10.82
C PRO A 122 2.01 4.47 -10.67
N VAL A 123 1.87 3.97 -9.43
CA VAL A 123 1.11 2.74 -9.14
C VAL A 123 -0.37 2.89 -9.51
N GLU A 124 -0.99 4.02 -9.18
CA GLU A 124 -2.38 4.29 -9.56
C GLU A 124 -2.51 4.37 -11.09
N THR A 125 -1.61 5.08 -11.76
CA THR A 125 -1.62 5.23 -13.23
C THR A 125 -1.47 3.88 -13.94
N ILE A 126 -0.61 2.97 -13.44
CA ILE A 126 -0.49 1.60 -13.96
C ILE A 126 -1.80 0.82 -13.77
N VAL A 127 -2.39 0.90 -12.56
CA VAL A 127 -3.65 0.20 -12.23
C VAL A 127 -4.81 0.73 -13.06
N GLU A 128 -4.94 2.03 -13.23
CA GLU A 128 -6.04 2.63 -13.98
C GLU A 128 -5.82 2.59 -15.49
N ASN A 129 -4.56 2.44 -15.92
CA ASN A 129 -4.13 2.35 -17.32
C ASN A 129 -4.62 3.53 -18.18
N LYS A 130 -4.43 4.73 -17.66
CA LYS A 130 -4.72 5.99 -18.34
C LYS A 130 -4.03 7.14 -17.62
N GLY A 131 -3.72 8.21 -18.34
CA GLY A 131 -3.13 9.42 -17.77
C GLY A 131 -2.68 10.38 -18.86
N ASP A 132 -2.12 11.50 -18.46
CA ASP A 132 -1.60 12.55 -19.32
C ASP A 132 -0.07 12.69 -19.18
N CYS A 133 0.48 13.77 -19.75
CA CYS A 133 1.91 13.96 -19.92
C CYS A 133 2.69 13.88 -18.59
N ASP A 134 2.17 14.43 -17.50
CA ASP A 134 2.83 14.42 -16.20
C ASP A 134 2.75 13.03 -15.55
N LEU A 135 1.60 12.36 -15.57
CA LEU A 135 1.46 10.97 -15.10
C LEU A 135 2.42 10.00 -15.80
N PHE A 136 2.58 10.12 -17.11
CA PHE A 136 3.53 9.30 -17.87
C PHE A 136 4.97 9.65 -17.52
N SER A 137 5.25 10.94 -17.30
CA SER A 137 6.56 11.40 -16.84
C SER A 137 6.89 10.88 -15.45
N TYR A 138 5.93 10.80 -14.53
CA TYR A 138 6.14 10.24 -13.20
C TYR A 138 6.47 8.75 -13.25
N ILE A 139 5.77 7.96 -14.08
CA ILE A 139 6.13 6.54 -14.29
C ILE A 139 7.54 6.43 -14.87
N ALA A 140 7.81 7.17 -15.95
CA ALA A 140 9.10 7.08 -16.65
C ALA A 140 10.27 7.48 -15.73
N ALA A 141 10.15 8.62 -15.04
CA ALA A 141 11.15 9.08 -14.09
C ALA A 141 11.35 8.09 -12.94
N SER A 142 10.27 7.50 -12.42
CA SER A 142 10.35 6.52 -11.32
C SER A 142 11.14 5.27 -11.74
N ILE A 143 10.85 4.71 -12.92
CA ILE A 143 11.55 3.51 -13.42
C ILE A 143 13.00 3.85 -13.78
N MET A 144 13.26 4.97 -14.45
CA MET A 144 14.64 5.39 -14.78
C MET A 144 15.48 5.63 -13.53
N LYS A 145 14.92 6.31 -12.53
CA LYS A 145 15.59 6.55 -11.25
C LYS A 145 15.85 5.25 -10.48
N ALA A 146 14.89 4.31 -10.47
CA ALA A 146 15.05 2.99 -9.88
C ALA A 146 16.13 2.16 -10.59
N GLY A 147 16.27 2.32 -11.91
CA GLY A 147 17.34 1.75 -12.71
C GLY A 147 18.72 2.38 -12.48
N GLY A 148 18.81 3.43 -11.65
CA GLY A 148 20.05 4.13 -11.33
C GLY A 148 20.48 5.20 -12.32
N LEU A 149 19.58 5.64 -13.22
CA LEU A 149 19.86 6.77 -14.11
C LEU A 149 19.72 8.09 -13.34
N ASP A 150 20.48 9.10 -13.76
CA ASP A 150 20.27 10.48 -13.30
C ASP A 150 19.22 11.17 -14.17
N VAL A 151 18.17 11.66 -13.52
CA VAL A 151 16.89 12.00 -14.15
C VAL A 151 16.32 13.26 -13.50
N VAL A 152 15.69 14.10 -14.31
CA VAL A 152 14.93 15.28 -13.91
C VAL A 152 13.58 15.29 -14.62
N LEU A 153 12.61 16.02 -14.09
CA LEU A 153 11.39 16.35 -14.85
C LEU A 153 11.60 17.70 -15.57
N PHE A 154 11.10 17.79 -16.78
CA PHE A 154 11.00 19.04 -17.53
C PHE A 154 9.53 19.48 -17.56
N TYR A 155 9.23 20.56 -16.83
CA TYR A 155 7.90 21.15 -16.79
C TYR A 155 7.81 22.37 -17.71
N TYR A 156 7.06 22.25 -18.79
CA TYR A 156 6.80 23.28 -19.80
C TYR A 156 5.49 23.99 -19.44
N LYS A 157 5.61 25.04 -18.61
CA LYS A 157 4.45 25.71 -17.99
C LYS A 157 3.53 26.39 -19.00
N SER A 158 4.08 27.02 -20.04
CA SER A 158 3.31 27.75 -21.04
C SER A 158 2.55 26.79 -21.98
N GLU A 159 3.10 25.61 -22.17
CA GLU A 159 2.63 24.55 -23.05
C GLU A 159 1.70 23.57 -22.33
N ALA A 160 1.59 23.71 -20.99
CA ALA A 160 0.91 22.78 -20.10
C ALA A 160 1.36 21.32 -20.35
N HIS A 161 2.67 21.12 -20.47
CA HIS A 161 3.27 19.83 -20.80
C HIS A 161 4.37 19.44 -19.81
N MET A 162 4.59 18.13 -19.67
CA MET A 162 5.69 17.57 -18.90
C MET A 162 6.31 16.38 -19.64
N ASN A 163 7.63 16.32 -19.62
CA ASN A 163 8.38 15.12 -20.00
C ASN A 163 9.62 14.94 -19.11
N VAL A 164 10.47 13.98 -19.44
CA VAL A 164 11.63 13.61 -18.64
C VAL A 164 12.91 14.11 -19.30
N GLY A 165 13.86 14.56 -18.48
CA GLY A 165 15.26 14.74 -18.86
C GLY A 165 16.11 13.63 -18.28
N VAL A 166 16.86 12.90 -19.12
CA VAL A 166 17.71 11.79 -18.68
C VAL A 166 19.17 12.04 -19.03
N HIS A 167 20.06 11.92 -18.06
CA HIS A 167 21.49 11.99 -18.29
C HIS A 167 22.00 10.62 -18.76
N LEU A 168 22.74 10.62 -19.86
CA LEU A 168 23.40 9.43 -20.42
C LEU A 168 24.91 9.66 -20.52
N PRO A 169 25.74 8.61 -20.33
CA PRO A 169 27.19 8.72 -20.48
C PRO A 169 27.63 9.18 -21.88
N ASP A 170 26.94 8.69 -22.90
CA ASP A 170 27.14 9.05 -24.31
C ASP A 170 25.89 9.75 -24.88
N PRO A 171 26.02 10.61 -25.89
CA PRO A 171 24.87 11.12 -26.63
C PRO A 171 24.02 10.00 -27.26
N PRO A 172 22.68 10.14 -27.28
CA PRO A 172 21.78 9.21 -27.94
C PRO A 172 22.19 8.93 -29.39
N ARG A 173 22.18 7.65 -29.77
CA ARG A 173 22.53 7.12 -31.09
C ARG A 173 21.31 6.65 -31.89
N TYR A 174 20.19 6.37 -31.23
CA TYR A 174 18.96 5.88 -31.86
C TYR A 174 17.96 6.98 -32.21
N ALA A 175 18.20 8.22 -31.77
CA ALA A 175 17.43 9.38 -32.21
C ALA A 175 17.46 9.49 -33.75
N ARG A 176 16.29 9.59 -34.37
CA ARG A 176 16.15 9.60 -35.84
C ARG A 176 16.38 10.98 -36.45
N ARG A 177 16.49 12.01 -35.61
CA ARG A 177 16.65 13.41 -35.96
C ARG A 177 17.75 14.03 -35.10
N GLN A 178 17.88 15.35 -35.17
CA GLN A 178 18.73 16.10 -34.26
C GLN A 178 18.41 15.75 -32.80
N VAL A 179 19.48 15.56 -32.02
CA VAL A 179 19.40 15.28 -30.59
C VAL A 179 19.21 16.58 -29.81
N TYR A 180 18.23 16.61 -28.93
CA TYR A 180 17.91 17.72 -28.04
C TYR A 180 18.21 17.36 -26.59
N TYR A 181 18.71 18.35 -25.86
CA TYR A 181 19.03 18.24 -24.44
C TYR A 181 18.94 19.61 -23.79
N ILE A 182 18.79 19.61 -22.47
CA ILE A 182 18.88 20.80 -21.63
C ILE A 182 20.09 20.62 -20.72
N THR A 183 20.86 21.70 -20.55
CA THR A 183 21.99 21.70 -19.61
C THR A 183 21.53 22.31 -18.30
N TYR A 184 21.62 21.53 -17.23
CA TYR A 184 21.30 21.97 -15.87
C TYR A 184 22.49 21.63 -14.96
N ASN A 185 23.00 22.62 -14.22
CA ASN A 185 24.20 22.48 -13.38
C ASN A 185 25.42 21.84 -14.08
N GLY A 186 25.60 22.11 -15.37
CA GLY A 186 26.69 21.57 -16.18
C GLY A 186 26.48 20.13 -16.67
N ILE A 187 25.36 19.49 -16.31
CA ILE A 187 24.98 18.15 -16.76
C ILE A 187 24.00 18.26 -17.93
N ARG A 188 24.22 17.45 -18.97
CA ARG A 188 23.30 17.36 -20.11
C ARG A 188 22.24 16.29 -19.83
N TYR A 189 20.99 16.71 -19.83
CA TYR A 189 19.81 15.86 -19.74
C TYR A 189 19.13 15.83 -21.12
N TYR A 190 19.14 14.67 -21.77
CA TYR A 190 18.50 14.46 -23.06
C TYR A 190 16.99 14.37 -22.89
N ILE A 191 16.24 14.95 -23.83
CA ILE A 191 14.77 14.94 -23.78
C ILE A 191 14.27 13.51 -23.96
N ALA A 192 13.39 13.05 -23.09
CA ALA A 192 12.73 11.76 -23.15
C ALA A 192 11.22 12.00 -23.13
N GLU A 193 10.63 12.16 -24.32
CA GLU A 193 9.22 12.49 -24.47
C GLU A 193 8.31 11.29 -24.13
N CYS A 194 7.49 11.45 -23.11
CA CYS A 194 6.66 10.38 -22.55
C CYS A 194 5.32 10.20 -23.28
N THR A 195 4.94 11.09 -24.20
CA THR A 195 3.69 11.01 -24.99
C THR A 195 3.98 10.63 -26.45
N GLY A 196 4.03 9.34 -26.75
CA GLY A 196 4.54 8.83 -28.04
C GLY A 196 3.57 8.09 -28.94
N GLY A 197 2.32 7.88 -28.53
CA GLY A 197 1.32 7.16 -29.32
C GLY A 197 1.72 5.70 -29.57
N ASN A 198 2.29 5.37 -30.73
CA ASN A 198 2.71 4.00 -31.05
C ASN A 198 4.00 3.65 -30.29
N TRP A 199 3.90 2.78 -29.29
CA TRP A 199 5.03 2.40 -28.43
C TRP A 199 6.27 1.84 -29.14
N ALA A 200 6.13 1.17 -30.29
CA ALA A 200 7.27 0.58 -30.99
C ALA A 200 8.06 1.62 -31.80
N GLU A 201 7.37 2.66 -32.26
CA GLU A 201 7.91 3.71 -33.14
C GLU A 201 7.84 5.12 -32.53
N GLY A 202 7.52 5.17 -31.23
CA GLY A 202 7.30 6.40 -30.47
C GLY A 202 8.57 7.21 -30.32
N TRP A 203 8.52 8.24 -29.47
CA TRP A 203 9.67 9.07 -29.21
C TRP A 203 10.82 8.28 -28.60
N ARG A 204 12.04 8.58 -29.06
CA ARG A 204 13.27 8.04 -28.49
C ARG A 204 13.98 9.11 -27.68
N VAL A 205 14.82 8.69 -26.75
CA VAL A 205 15.65 9.63 -25.99
C VAL A 205 16.48 10.49 -26.94
N GLY A 206 16.47 11.79 -26.70
CA GLY A 206 17.08 12.82 -27.55
C GLY A 206 16.14 13.39 -28.60
N GLU A 207 14.99 12.79 -28.88
CA GLU A 207 14.00 13.38 -29.79
C GLU A 207 13.11 14.39 -29.04
N CYS A 208 12.68 15.44 -29.76
CA CYS A 208 11.88 16.52 -29.19
C CYS A 208 10.65 16.79 -30.07
N PRO A 209 9.44 16.89 -29.49
CA PRO A 209 8.26 17.40 -30.19
C PRO A 209 8.52 18.77 -30.81
N PRO A 210 8.06 19.04 -32.05
CA PRO A 210 8.29 20.32 -32.72
C PRO A 210 7.89 21.54 -31.90
N ASP A 211 6.78 21.43 -31.16
CA ASP A 211 6.21 22.53 -30.38
C ASP A 211 7.01 22.84 -29.09
N LEU A 212 7.97 21.99 -28.71
CA LEU A 212 8.86 22.21 -27.56
C LEU A 212 10.28 22.64 -27.98
N ILE A 213 10.57 22.70 -29.29
CA ILE A 213 11.89 23.09 -29.79
C ILE A 213 12.12 24.58 -29.51
N GLY A 214 13.10 24.88 -28.66
CA GLY A 214 13.47 26.25 -28.30
C GLY A 214 12.76 26.78 -27.04
N GLU A 215 11.82 26.01 -26.50
CA GLU A 215 11.17 26.33 -25.24
C GLU A 215 12.07 26.00 -24.04
N ASN A 216 11.85 26.71 -22.93
CA ASN A 216 12.67 26.59 -21.72
C ASN A 216 11.83 26.05 -20.55
N PRO A 217 11.90 24.74 -20.24
CA PRO A 217 11.15 24.18 -19.13
C PRO A 217 11.80 24.52 -17.79
N THR A 218 10.97 24.50 -16.74
CA THR A 218 11.46 24.39 -15.37
C THR A 218 12.03 22.99 -15.16
N VAL A 219 13.29 22.91 -14.72
CA VAL A 219 13.93 21.65 -14.36
C VAL A 219 13.60 21.33 -12.91
N VAL A 220 12.89 20.22 -12.68
CA VAL A 220 12.57 19.72 -11.34
C VAL A 220 13.46 18.53 -11.01
N THR A 221 14.34 18.70 -10.04
CA THR A 221 15.29 17.67 -9.60
C THR A 221 14.60 16.61 -8.76
N LEU A 222 15.10 15.37 -8.84
CA LEU A 222 14.52 14.21 -8.14
C LEU A 222 15.21 13.89 -6.80
N GLU A 223 15.92 14.84 -6.20
CA GLU A 223 16.63 14.63 -4.94
C GLU A 223 15.68 14.32 -3.77
N ASN A 224 14.48 14.90 -3.79
CA ASN A 224 13.46 14.76 -2.75
C ASN A 224 12.29 13.86 -3.19
N CYS A 225 12.51 12.96 -4.16
CA CYS A 225 11.48 11.99 -4.55
C CYS A 225 11.23 10.99 -3.42
N GLU A 226 10.14 10.23 -3.52
CA GLU A 226 9.86 9.19 -2.54
C GLU A 226 11.00 8.16 -2.54
N TRP A 227 11.62 7.95 -1.38
CA TRP A 227 12.76 7.04 -1.24
C TRP A 227 12.33 5.59 -0.95
N TRP A 228 11.12 5.39 -0.42
CA TRP A 228 10.66 4.09 0.06
C TRP A 228 9.13 4.00 0.04
N SER A 229 8.62 2.80 -0.28
CA SER A 229 7.19 2.47 -0.30
C SER A 229 6.94 1.16 0.47
N PRO A 230 5.73 0.97 1.04
CA PRO A 230 5.41 -0.22 1.86
C PRO A 230 5.30 -1.53 1.07
N GLY A 231 5.36 -1.47 -0.25
CA GLY A 231 5.43 -2.61 -1.14
C GLY A 231 5.90 -2.17 -2.52
N GLN A 232 6.05 -3.15 -3.40
CA GLN A 232 6.49 -2.97 -4.78
C GLN A 232 5.50 -3.68 -5.72
N VAL A 233 5.58 -3.34 -7.00
CA VAL A 233 4.99 -4.18 -8.05
C VAL A 233 5.81 -5.46 -8.22
N SER A 234 5.23 -6.53 -8.74
CA SER A 234 6.00 -7.67 -9.27
C SER A 234 6.07 -7.58 -10.80
N ALA A 235 7.19 -7.98 -11.39
CA ALA A 235 7.39 -7.90 -12.83
C ALA A 235 8.14 -9.12 -13.39
N SER A 236 7.72 -9.66 -14.55
CA SER A 236 8.36 -10.82 -15.18
C SER A 236 8.09 -10.88 -16.69
N TYR A 237 9.07 -11.39 -17.45
CA TYR A 237 8.88 -11.72 -18.88
C TYR A 237 8.08 -13.01 -19.10
N THR A 238 7.78 -13.72 -18.03
CA THR A 238 6.87 -14.88 -18.02
C THR A 238 5.59 -14.54 -17.27
N THR A 239 4.55 -15.36 -17.42
CA THR A 239 3.32 -15.18 -16.67
C THR A 239 3.59 -15.37 -15.18
N LEU A 240 3.29 -14.33 -14.38
CA LEU A 240 3.37 -14.39 -12.93
C LEU A 240 2.31 -15.37 -12.38
N THR A 241 2.75 -16.35 -11.60
CA THR A 241 1.85 -17.33 -10.96
C THR A 241 1.16 -16.70 -9.75
N SER A 242 -0.12 -16.98 -9.53
CA SER A 242 -0.83 -16.47 -8.36
C SER A 242 -0.26 -17.04 -7.05
N SER A 243 -0.15 -16.19 -6.02
CA SER A 243 0.18 -16.58 -4.66
C SER A 243 -0.97 -16.25 -3.70
N THR A 244 -0.92 -16.75 -2.47
CA THR A 244 -1.91 -16.40 -1.43
C THR A 244 -1.24 -16.18 -0.09
N ILE A 245 -1.82 -15.29 0.73
CA ILE A 245 -1.42 -15.06 2.11
C ILE A 245 -2.59 -15.31 3.03
N THR A 246 -2.34 -16.07 4.09
CA THR A 246 -3.28 -16.20 5.21
C THR A 246 -2.87 -15.28 6.35
N LEU A 247 -3.85 -14.79 7.10
CA LEU A 247 -3.63 -14.03 8.32
C LEU A 247 -4.65 -14.41 9.37
N THR A 248 -4.16 -14.68 10.57
CA THR A 248 -4.95 -15.02 11.76
C THR A 248 -4.42 -14.24 12.97
N THR A 249 -5.25 -14.09 14.01
CA THR A 249 -4.88 -13.39 15.24
C THR A 249 -5.09 -14.30 16.45
N SER A 250 -4.27 -14.13 17.49
CA SER A 250 -4.43 -14.80 18.79
C SER A 250 -5.73 -14.43 19.50
N SER A 251 -6.29 -13.25 19.23
CA SER A 251 -7.58 -12.81 19.77
C SER A 251 -8.24 -11.74 18.88
N THR A 252 -9.57 -11.77 18.80
CA THR A 252 -10.39 -10.73 18.14
C THR A 252 -10.89 -9.66 19.12
N PHE A 253 -10.63 -9.83 20.43
CA PHE A 253 -10.91 -8.86 21.47
C PHE A 253 -9.66 -8.59 22.31
N ALA A 254 -9.41 -7.32 22.59
CA ALA A 254 -8.25 -6.89 23.35
C ALA A 254 -8.58 -5.71 24.25
N ILE A 255 -7.71 -5.47 25.24
CA ILE A 255 -7.78 -4.29 26.10
C ILE A 255 -6.76 -3.28 25.60
N GLN A 256 -7.08 -1.99 25.68
CA GLN A 256 -6.16 -0.92 25.35
C GLN A 256 -4.82 -1.08 26.08
N GLY A 257 -3.71 -0.95 25.35
CA GLY A 257 -2.34 -1.13 25.84
C GLY A 257 -1.86 -2.58 25.84
N SER A 258 -2.70 -3.55 25.43
CA SER A 258 -2.31 -4.94 25.25
C SER A 258 -1.69 -5.19 23.87
N THR A 259 -1.16 -6.39 23.67
CA THR A 259 -0.64 -6.87 22.39
C THR A 259 -1.41 -8.09 21.90
N ILE A 260 -1.49 -8.26 20.60
CA ILE A 260 -1.95 -9.51 19.97
C ILE A 260 -0.86 -10.06 19.05
N THR A 261 -0.87 -11.38 18.87
CA THR A 261 0.01 -12.04 17.91
C THR A 261 -0.75 -12.34 16.64
N LEU A 262 -0.26 -11.81 15.53
CA LEU A 262 -0.67 -12.16 14.19
C LEU A 262 0.19 -13.32 13.67
N SER A 263 -0.45 -14.28 13.01
CA SER A 263 0.21 -15.43 12.40
C SER A 263 -0.33 -15.63 11.01
N GLY A 264 0.57 -15.83 10.05
CA GLY A 264 0.20 -16.05 8.65
C GLY A 264 1.14 -16.97 7.91
N GLN A 265 0.75 -17.33 6.70
CA GLN A 265 1.51 -18.19 5.80
C GLN A 265 1.34 -17.72 4.36
N LEU A 266 2.46 -17.58 3.67
CA LEU A 266 2.57 -17.38 2.23
C LEU A 266 2.54 -18.73 1.52
N THR A 267 1.75 -18.81 0.44
CA THR A 267 1.68 -19.96 -0.46
C THR A 267 2.00 -19.51 -1.88
N PRO A 268 3.04 -20.07 -2.54
CA PRO A 268 3.88 -21.17 -2.06
C PRO A 268 4.79 -20.79 -0.89
N SER A 269 5.27 -21.79 -0.16
CA SER A 269 6.17 -21.59 0.99
C SER A 269 7.54 -21.08 0.53
N LEU A 270 7.73 -19.77 0.58
CA LEU A 270 8.97 -19.10 0.21
C LEU A 270 9.64 -18.48 1.45
N PRO A 271 10.94 -18.72 1.69
CA PRO A 271 11.67 -18.17 2.82
C PRO A 271 12.19 -16.75 2.59
N ASN A 272 12.33 -16.00 3.68
CA ASN A 272 12.91 -14.65 3.70
C ASN A 272 12.18 -13.63 2.79
N GLU A 273 10.89 -13.86 2.55
CA GLU A 273 10.04 -12.92 1.83
C GLU A 273 9.50 -11.87 2.79
N ASN A 274 9.55 -10.60 2.37
CA ASN A 274 9.06 -9.48 3.17
C ASN A 274 7.53 -9.37 3.10
N ILE A 275 6.88 -9.50 4.25
CA ILE A 275 5.44 -9.36 4.44
C ILE A 275 5.14 -8.04 5.14
N THR A 276 4.43 -7.16 4.45
CA THR A 276 4.01 -5.87 4.99
C THR A 276 2.70 -6.01 5.74
N ILE A 277 2.64 -5.52 6.97
CA ILE A 277 1.42 -5.48 7.79
C ILE A 277 0.80 -4.10 7.66
N TYR A 278 -0.47 -4.04 7.24
CA TYR A 278 -1.26 -2.81 7.20
C TYR A 278 -2.32 -2.83 8.29
N VAL A 279 -2.55 -1.67 8.90
CA VAL A 279 -3.56 -1.47 9.94
C VAL A 279 -4.37 -0.20 9.67
N LYS A 280 -5.65 -0.21 10.04
CA LYS A 280 -6.45 1.01 10.20
C LYS A 280 -7.40 0.88 11.37
N ILE A 281 -7.82 2.02 11.93
CA ILE A 281 -8.73 2.09 13.06
C ILE A 281 -10.02 2.77 12.60
N GLY A 282 -11.15 2.06 12.70
CA GLY A 282 -12.45 2.55 12.23
C GLY A 282 -12.41 2.92 10.74
N ASN A 283 -12.75 4.18 10.44
CA ASN A 283 -12.74 4.73 9.07
C ASN A 283 -11.44 5.48 8.72
N SER A 284 -10.40 5.37 9.54
CA SER A 284 -9.11 5.99 9.23
C SER A 284 -8.47 5.36 7.99
N PRO A 285 -7.59 6.09 7.28
CA PRO A 285 -6.78 5.52 6.20
C PRO A 285 -5.97 4.30 6.67
N TRP A 286 -5.66 3.40 5.72
CA TRP A 286 -4.67 2.35 5.96
C TRP A 286 -3.29 2.95 6.17
N ILE A 287 -2.60 2.49 7.21
CA ILE A 287 -1.20 2.79 7.46
C ILE A 287 -0.40 1.49 7.48
N MET A 288 0.87 1.57 7.08
CA MET A 288 1.81 0.48 7.24
C MET A 288 2.25 0.42 8.71
N ALA A 289 2.09 -0.75 9.33
CA ALA A 289 2.43 -1.00 10.72
C ALA A 289 3.88 -1.44 10.87
N ASP A 290 4.29 -2.46 10.10
CA ASP A 290 5.66 -2.99 10.08
C ASP A 290 5.87 -3.95 8.90
N ILE A 291 7.10 -4.39 8.68
CA ILE A 291 7.47 -5.50 7.79
C ILE A 291 8.03 -6.66 8.63
N THR A 292 7.55 -7.86 8.36
CA THR A 292 8.07 -9.12 8.92
C THR A 292 8.53 -10.04 7.79
N ALA A 293 9.37 -11.02 8.09
CA ALA A 293 9.89 -11.96 7.08
C ALA A 293 9.31 -13.36 7.26
N THR A 294 9.15 -14.09 6.16
CA THR A 294 8.76 -15.50 6.21
C THR A 294 9.91 -16.41 6.64
N ASP A 295 9.59 -17.48 7.36
CA ASP A 295 10.50 -18.56 7.71
C ASP A 295 10.71 -19.57 6.56
N LEU A 296 11.49 -20.63 6.82
CA LEU A 296 11.76 -21.73 5.87
C LEU A 296 10.51 -22.45 5.35
N HIS A 297 9.35 -22.25 5.97
CA HIS A 297 8.07 -22.83 5.61
C HIS A 297 7.08 -21.80 5.07
N GLY A 298 7.53 -20.57 4.78
CA GLY A 298 6.68 -19.48 4.31
C GLY A 298 5.78 -18.88 5.39
N LYS A 299 5.99 -19.21 6.67
CA LYS A 299 5.18 -18.70 7.77
C LYS A 299 5.80 -17.45 8.36
N PHE A 300 4.96 -16.56 8.88
CA PHE A 300 5.40 -15.34 9.55
C PHE A 300 4.55 -15.10 10.79
N THR A 301 5.14 -14.37 11.74
CA THR A 301 4.43 -13.87 12.92
C THR A 301 4.77 -12.41 13.16
N TYR A 302 3.84 -11.68 13.76
CA TYR A 302 4.02 -10.28 14.12
C TYR A 302 3.25 -9.94 15.39
N VAL A 303 3.85 -9.17 16.30
CA VAL A 303 3.19 -8.74 17.54
C VAL A 303 2.70 -7.31 17.37
N LEU A 304 1.38 -7.14 17.31
CA LEU A 304 0.75 -5.83 17.14
C LEU A 304 0.41 -5.22 18.50
N ASN A 305 0.88 -3.99 18.74
CA ASN A 305 0.54 -3.17 19.90
C ASN A 305 -0.79 -2.42 19.69
N LEU A 306 -1.72 -2.51 20.64
CA LEU A 306 -3.07 -1.96 20.54
C LEU A 306 -3.25 -0.76 21.48
N ASN A 307 -2.71 0.39 21.08
CA ASN A 307 -2.62 1.57 21.94
C ASN A 307 -3.90 2.42 21.98
N GLU A 308 -4.73 2.33 20.94
CA GLU A 308 -5.96 3.09 20.79
C GLU A 308 -7.18 2.17 20.93
N THR A 309 -8.32 2.75 21.29
CA THR A 309 -9.59 2.02 21.42
C THR A 309 -10.35 2.06 20.10
N GLY A 310 -11.12 1.00 19.81
CA GLY A 310 -11.94 0.92 18.62
C GLY A 310 -11.71 -0.39 17.86
N THR A 311 -12.21 -0.44 16.63
CA THR A 311 -12.05 -1.62 15.76
C THR A 311 -10.83 -1.42 14.86
N TYR A 312 -9.84 -2.26 15.08
CA TYR A 312 -8.67 -2.40 14.22
C TYR A 312 -9.03 -3.33 13.06
N TYR A 313 -8.71 -2.91 11.85
CA TYR A 313 -8.71 -3.73 10.65
C TYR A 313 -7.25 -3.98 10.27
N VAL A 314 -6.88 -5.24 10.10
CA VAL A 314 -5.48 -5.63 9.83
C VAL A 314 -5.43 -6.56 8.63
N ARG A 315 -4.48 -6.33 7.73
CA ARG A 315 -4.17 -7.23 6.61
C ARG A 315 -2.66 -7.34 6.40
N ALA A 316 -2.22 -8.43 5.81
CA ALA A 316 -0.84 -8.66 5.42
C ALA A 316 -0.73 -8.64 3.90
N SER A 317 0.40 -8.19 3.37
CA SER A 317 0.67 -8.13 1.94
C SER A 317 2.08 -8.62 1.60
N TRP A 318 2.22 -9.24 0.44
CA TRP A 318 3.50 -9.56 -0.18
C TRP A 318 3.51 -8.97 -1.58
N SER A 319 4.62 -8.33 -1.97
CA SER A 319 4.77 -7.67 -3.26
C SER A 319 4.83 -8.64 -4.45
N GLY A 320 5.15 -9.90 -4.17
CA GLY A 320 5.48 -10.89 -5.19
C GLY A 320 6.97 -10.87 -5.52
N ASN A 321 7.34 -11.62 -6.54
CA ASN A 321 8.70 -11.70 -7.05
C ASN A 321 8.70 -12.03 -8.55
N ASP A 322 9.84 -12.43 -9.09
CA ASP A 322 10.04 -12.75 -10.51
C ASP A 322 9.14 -13.88 -11.05
N ASN A 323 8.65 -14.75 -10.16
CA ASN A 323 7.89 -15.94 -10.51
C ASN A 323 6.41 -15.82 -10.12
N TYR A 324 6.12 -15.07 -9.05
CA TYR A 324 4.80 -15.01 -8.45
C TYR A 324 4.30 -13.56 -8.36
N ALA A 325 3.04 -13.37 -8.71
CA ALA A 325 2.37 -12.12 -8.40
C ALA A 325 2.25 -11.98 -6.88
N GLY A 326 2.18 -10.74 -6.40
CA GLY A 326 1.94 -10.46 -4.99
C GLY A 326 0.64 -11.04 -4.45
N ALA A 327 0.36 -10.83 -3.18
CA ALA A 327 -0.92 -11.23 -2.60
C ALA A 327 -1.24 -10.40 -1.37
N ASP A 328 -2.53 -10.21 -1.13
CA ASP A 328 -3.04 -9.62 0.09
C ASP A 328 -3.86 -10.66 0.86
N SER A 329 -3.70 -10.67 2.18
CA SER A 329 -4.52 -11.51 3.04
C SER A 329 -5.95 -10.96 3.13
N PRO A 330 -6.94 -11.80 3.49
CA PRO A 330 -8.19 -11.29 4.03
C PRO A 330 -7.94 -10.34 5.20
N THR A 331 -8.81 -9.35 5.34
CA THR A 331 -8.75 -8.42 6.48
C THR A 331 -9.33 -9.09 7.73
N ILE A 332 -8.60 -9.05 8.83
CA ILE A 332 -9.07 -9.46 10.15
C ILE A 332 -9.48 -8.24 10.98
N ASN A 333 -10.42 -8.45 11.90
CA ASN A 333 -10.96 -7.40 12.75
C ASN A 333 -10.65 -7.69 14.22
N VAL A 334 -10.15 -6.69 14.94
CA VAL A 334 -9.85 -6.78 16.38
C VAL A 334 -10.50 -5.61 17.09
N THR A 335 -11.35 -5.90 18.09
CA THR A 335 -12.02 -4.88 18.89
C THR A 335 -11.24 -4.60 20.16
N VAL A 336 -10.81 -3.34 20.33
CA VAL A 336 -10.02 -2.89 21.48
C VAL A 336 -10.89 -2.08 22.42
N LEU A 337 -11.08 -2.60 23.63
CA LEU A 337 -11.88 -1.98 24.68
C LEU A 337 -11.02 -1.06 25.57
N PRO A 338 -11.57 0.09 26.01
CA PRO A 338 -10.87 0.96 26.96
C PRO A 338 -10.55 0.26 28.29
N ALA A 339 -9.32 0.42 28.77
CA ALA A 339 -8.88 -0.19 30.04
C ALA A 339 -9.70 0.27 31.24
N TYR A 340 -10.17 1.54 31.25
CA TYR A 340 -10.96 2.09 32.35
C TYR A 340 -12.32 1.40 32.53
N LEU A 341 -12.91 0.82 31.46
CA LEU A 341 -14.18 0.08 31.58
C LEU A 341 -13.99 -1.21 32.39
N ILE A 342 -12.85 -1.86 32.25
CA ILE A 342 -12.50 -3.06 33.02
C ILE A 342 -12.27 -2.68 34.48
N ILE A 343 -11.55 -1.57 34.74
CA ILE A 343 -11.35 -1.06 36.10
C ILE A 343 -12.68 -0.71 36.77
N LEU A 344 -13.58 -0.03 36.05
CA LEU A 344 -14.92 0.31 36.56
C LEU A 344 -15.74 -0.95 36.89
N LEU A 345 -15.69 -1.98 36.04
CA LEU A 345 -16.36 -3.26 36.29
C LEU A 345 -15.83 -3.93 37.56
N ILE A 346 -14.50 -3.93 37.76
CA ILE A 346 -13.86 -4.48 38.96
C ILE A 346 -14.32 -3.72 40.20
N ILE A 347 -14.35 -2.38 40.16
CA ILE A 347 -14.83 -1.55 41.27
C ILE A 347 -16.29 -1.88 41.61
N ILE A 348 -17.16 -2.01 40.61
CA ILE A 348 -18.58 -2.37 40.81
C ILE A 348 -18.72 -3.75 41.46
N ILE A 349 -17.95 -4.74 41.02
CA ILE A 349 -17.95 -6.10 41.60
C ILE A 349 -17.50 -6.05 43.06
N VAL A 350 -16.42 -5.32 43.36
CA VAL A 350 -15.93 -5.16 44.74
C VAL A 350 -16.97 -4.49 45.63
N LEU A 351 -17.60 -3.40 45.17
CA LEU A 351 -18.66 -2.72 45.92
C LEU A 351 -19.88 -3.62 46.14
N ALA A 352 -20.26 -4.44 45.17
CA ALA A 352 -21.33 -5.41 45.31
C ALA A 352 -20.99 -6.50 46.33
N CYS A 353 -19.77 -7.05 46.29
CA CYS A 353 -19.29 -8.02 47.28
C CYS A 353 -19.29 -7.43 48.70
N VAL A 354 -18.81 -6.20 48.87
CA VAL A 354 -18.85 -5.49 50.16
C VAL A 354 -20.30 -5.31 50.62
N GLY A 355 -21.20 -4.88 49.72
CA GLY A 355 -22.63 -4.75 50.03
C GLY A 355 -23.27 -6.06 50.47
N VAL A 356 -22.93 -7.19 49.83
CA VAL A 356 -23.40 -8.53 50.22
C VAL A 356 -22.86 -8.92 51.60
N ILE A 357 -21.59 -8.66 51.89
CA ILE A 357 -21.00 -8.95 53.20
C ILE A 357 -21.69 -8.13 54.31
N ILE A 358 -21.92 -6.83 54.07
CA ILE A 358 -22.66 -5.96 55.00
C ILE A 358 -24.10 -6.47 55.21
N TYR A 359 -24.77 -6.89 54.14
CA TYR A 359 -26.12 -7.44 54.23
C TYR A 359 -26.15 -8.75 55.05
N LEU A 360 -25.22 -9.68 54.82
CA LEU A 360 -25.16 -10.94 55.56
C LEU A 360 -24.84 -10.75 57.04
N THR A 361 -23.87 -9.87 57.36
CA THR A 361 -23.48 -9.57 58.75
C THR A 361 -24.57 -8.85 59.52
N SER A 362 -25.27 -7.89 58.90
CA SER A 362 -26.43 -7.24 59.54
C SER A 362 -27.56 -8.24 59.81
N ARG A 363 -27.81 -9.21 58.93
CA ARG A 363 -28.82 -10.24 59.13
C ARG A 363 -28.50 -11.20 60.28
N GLN A 364 -27.23 -11.61 60.43
CA GLN A 364 -26.79 -12.40 61.59
C GLN A 364 -27.02 -11.65 62.90
N LYS A 365 -26.69 -10.35 62.93
CA LYS A 365 -26.87 -9.50 64.11
C LYS A 365 -28.35 -9.35 64.53
N TYR A 366 -29.28 -9.43 63.58
CA TYR A 366 -30.72 -9.40 63.86
C TYR A 366 -31.27 -10.75 64.37
N GLN A 367 -30.61 -11.88 64.08
CA GLN A 367 -31.00 -13.20 64.62
C GLN A 367 -30.48 -13.46 66.04
N GLU A 368 -29.44 -12.75 66.49
CA GLU A 368 -28.93 -12.80 67.87
C GLU A 368 -29.75 -11.96 68.87
N ILE A 369 -30.69 -11.13 68.41
CA ILE A 369 -31.62 -10.43 69.31
C ILE A 369 -32.75 -11.42 69.65
N GLU A 370 -32.51 -12.22 70.70
CA GLU A 370 -33.49 -13.07 71.37
C GLU A 370 -34.73 -12.26 71.79
N GLU A 371 -35.89 -12.88 71.61
CA GLU A 371 -37.21 -12.39 72.01
C GLU A 371 -37.23 -12.04 73.52
N PRO A 372 -37.68 -10.84 73.94
CA PRO A 372 -37.67 -10.47 75.35
C PRO A 372 -38.55 -11.44 76.14
N GLN A 373 -37.97 -12.19 77.08
CA GLN A 373 -38.76 -13.01 78.00
C GLN A 373 -39.69 -12.09 78.82
N LEU A 374 -41.00 -12.37 78.76
CA LEU A 374 -41.99 -11.69 79.59
C LEU A 374 -41.68 -11.94 81.08
N PRO A 375 -41.73 -10.90 81.93
CA PRO A 375 -41.46 -11.07 83.36
C PRO A 375 -42.55 -11.93 84.02
N GLU A 376 -42.13 -12.96 84.76
CA GLU A 376 -43.00 -13.73 85.64
C GLU A 376 -43.52 -12.84 86.78
N ILE A 377 -44.84 -12.87 86.98
CA ILE A 377 -45.55 -12.14 88.04
C ILE A 377 -45.43 -12.94 89.34
N PRO A 378 -44.78 -12.43 90.40
CA PRO A 378 -44.80 -13.09 91.70
C PRO A 378 -46.17 -12.89 92.38
N THR A 379 -46.66 -13.97 92.99
CA THR A 379 -47.90 -14.09 93.78
C THR A 379 -48.07 -13.06 94.89
#